data_AF-A0AAV3XKH9-F1
#
_entry.id   AF-A0AAV3XKH9-F1
#
_cell.length_a   1.000
_cell.length_b   1.000
_cell.length_c   1.000
_cell.angle_alpha   90.00
_cell.angle_beta   90.00
_cell.angle_gamma   90.00
#
_symmetry.space_group_name_H-M   'P 1'
#
loop_
_entity.id
_entity.type
_entity.pdbx_description
1 polymer ?
#
loop_
_entity_poly.entity_id
_entity_poly.type
_entity_poly.pdbx_seq_one_letter_code
_entity_poly.pdbx_strand_id
1 'polypeptide(L)'
;MRSGTWRHSEPDLYDLLPSNANLVRKGMKDDPTCSLCQGKQTTEHVLSSCKVALSQGRYTWRHNRVLQELAMAICDAQALLVQPKARALIAI
;
A
#
# COMPACT_ATOMS: atom_id res chain seq x y z
N MET A 1 6.23 38.62 19.44
CA MET A 1 6.54 37.19 19.20
C MET A 1 5.24 36.41 19.13
N ARG A 2 4.79 36.00 17.94
CA ARG A 2 3.71 35.02 17.77
C ARG A 2 4.34 33.78 17.16
N SER A 3 4.67 32.83 18.00
CA SER A 3 5.17 31.51 17.64
C SER A 3 3.97 30.57 17.56
N GLY A 4 3.82 29.78 16.49
CA GLY A 4 2.82 28.70 16.52
C GLY A 4 2.33 28.18 15.17
N THR A 5 3.20 27.43 14.50
CA THR A 5 2.88 26.23 13.68
C THR A 5 1.74 26.32 12.66
N TRP A 6 2.10 26.43 11.38
CA TRP A 6 1.25 26.00 10.27
C TRP A 6 0.99 24.49 10.41
N ARG A 7 -0.14 24.11 10.99
CA ARG A 7 -0.58 22.72 11.06
C ARG A 7 -1.20 22.36 9.71
N HIS A 8 -0.39 21.94 8.74
CA HIS A 8 -0.90 21.16 7.63
C HIS A 8 -1.25 19.76 8.18
N SER A 9 -2.47 19.62 8.68
CA SER A 9 -3.03 18.33 9.13
C SER A 9 -3.60 17.58 7.93
N GLU A 10 -2.78 17.31 6.92
CA GLU A 10 -3.17 16.34 5.90
C GLU A 10 -2.96 14.94 6.48
N PRO A 11 -3.99 14.09 6.49
CA PRO A 11 -3.85 12.73 6.99
C PRO A 11 -2.84 11.97 6.13
N ASP A 12 -1.89 11.29 6.77
CA ASP A 12 -0.99 10.38 6.07
C ASP A 12 -1.81 9.37 5.26
N LEU A 13 -1.31 8.97 4.09
CA LEU A 13 -1.97 7.98 3.24
C LEU A 13 -2.37 6.71 4.03
N TYR A 14 -1.54 6.32 5.01
CA TYR A 14 -1.79 5.17 5.88
C TYR A 14 -3.00 5.34 6.82
N ASP A 15 -3.39 6.56 7.17
CA ASP A 15 -4.58 6.89 7.97
C ASP A 15 -5.86 6.89 7.12
N LEU A 16 -5.71 6.98 5.80
CA LEU A 16 -6.83 6.93 4.86
C LEU A 16 -7.28 5.51 4.54
N LEU A 17 -6.35 4.53 4.62
CA LEU A 17 -6.61 3.13 4.31
C LEU A 17 -7.68 2.51 5.24
N PRO A 18 -8.52 1.58 4.73
CA PRO A 18 -9.65 1.01 5.47
C PRO A 18 -9.20 -0.12 6.42
N SER A 19 -8.22 0.15 7.30
CA SER A 19 -7.91 -0.75 8.42
C SER A 19 -8.99 -0.62 9.51
N ASN A 20 -9.30 -1.68 10.26
CA ASN A 20 -10.32 -1.55 11.32
C ASN A 20 -9.95 -0.46 12.35
N ALA A 21 -8.67 -0.27 12.65
CA ALA A 21 -8.23 0.84 13.50
C ALA A 21 -8.62 2.23 12.94
N ASN A 22 -8.46 2.43 11.63
CA ASN A 22 -8.87 3.68 10.97
C ASN A 22 -10.38 3.81 10.84
N LEU A 23 -11.10 2.70 10.60
CA LEU A 23 -12.57 2.70 10.56
C LEU A 23 -13.17 3.07 11.92
N VAL A 24 -12.59 2.56 13.01
CA VAL A 24 -12.97 2.97 14.37
C VAL A 24 -12.67 4.44 14.61
N ARG A 25 -11.48 4.92 14.22
CA ARG A 25 -11.13 6.35 14.31
C ARG A 25 -12.13 7.23 13.55
N LYS A 26 -12.67 6.74 12.43
CA LYS A 26 -13.68 7.41 11.60
C LYS A 26 -15.12 7.21 12.09
N GLY A 27 -15.35 6.47 13.18
CA GLY A 27 -16.69 6.17 13.70
C GLY A 27 -17.52 5.24 12.80
N MET A 28 -16.89 4.52 11.87
CA MET A 28 -17.55 3.59 10.94
C MET A 28 -17.56 2.14 11.43
N LYS A 29 -16.87 1.87 12.55
CA LYS A 29 -16.79 0.56 13.20
C LYS A 29 -16.56 0.76 14.69
N ASP A 30 -16.99 -0.19 15.50
CA ASP A 30 -16.83 -0.11 16.97
C ASP A 30 -15.54 -0.78 17.47
N ASP A 31 -15.08 -1.82 16.78
CA ASP A 31 -13.95 -2.65 17.23
C ASP A 31 -12.78 -2.70 16.22
N PRO A 32 -11.55 -2.33 16.63
CA PRO A 32 -10.38 -2.38 15.77
C PRO A 32 -9.75 -3.78 15.65
N THR A 33 -10.32 -4.83 16.22
CA THR A 33 -9.75 -6.19 16.20
C THR A 33 -9.62 -6.79 14.80
N CYS A 34 -8.57 -7.60 14.63
CA CYS A 34 -8.33 -8.39 13.45
C CYS A 34 -9.11 -9.69 13.53
N SER A 35 -9.90 -9.99 12.50
CA SER A 35 -10.70 -11.23 12.44
C SER A 35 -9.88 -12.53 12.41
N LEU A 36 -8.58 -12.46 12.12
CA LEU A 36 -7.71 -13.64 12.02
C LEU A 36 -7.02 -13.97 13.34
N CYS A 37 -6.46 -12.96 13.99
CA CYS A 37 -5.59 -13.17 15.16
C CYS A 37 -6.06 -12.42 16.41
N GLN A 38 -7.21 -11.74 16.33
CA GLN A 38 -7.83 -10.96 17.41
C GLN A 38 -6.97 -9.82 17.99
N GLY A 39 -5.85 -9.48 17.35
CA GLY A 39 -5.03 -8.32 17.71
C GLY A 39 -5.57 -7.02 17.10
N LYS A 40 -5.08 -5.86 17.53
CA LYS A 40 -5.45 -4.56 16.94
C LYS A 40 -5.02 -4.50 15.46
N GLN A 41 -5.99 -4.32 14.56
CA GLN A 41 -5.78 -4.28 13.12
C GLN A 41 -5.48 -2.85 12.64
N THR A 42 -4.22 -2.44 12.79
CA THR A 42 -3.68 -1.25 12.12
C THR A 42 -3.42 -1.51 10.64
N THR A 43 -3.10 -0.47 9.88
CA THR A 43 -2.66 -0.62 8.48
C THR A 43 -1.42 -1.50 8.37
N GLU A 44 -0.40 -1.29 9.22
CA GLU A 44 0.80 -2.12 9.31
C GLU A 44 0.45 -3.60 9.60
N HIS A 45 -0.50 -3.83 10.52
CA HIS A 45 -0.98 -5.18 10.84
C HIS A 45 -1.51 -5.91 9.60
N VAL A 46 -2.30 -5.22 8.77
CA VAL A 46 -2.89 -5.81 7.54
C VAL A 46 -1.82 -6.09 6.48
N LEU A 47 -0.77 -5.26 6.41
CA LEU A 47 0.25 -5.33 5.37
C LEU A 47 1.39 -6.29 5.68
N SER A 48 1.81 -6.43 6.94
CA SER A 48 3.03 -7.19 7.29
C SER A 48 3.02 -7.87 8.66
N SER A 49 2.21 -7.42 9.63
CA SER A 49 2.44 -7.77 11.04
C SER A 49 1.42 -8.73 11.67
N CYS A 50 0.47 -9.28 10.90
CA CYS A 50 -0.49 -10.28 11.37
C CYS A 50 0.15 -11.68 11.42
N LYS A 51 0.34 -12.20 12.64
CA LYS A 51 0.96 -13.53 12.89
C LYS A 51 0.23 -14.68 12.19
N VAL A 52 -1.10 -14.67 12.17
CA VAL A 52 -1.92 -15.71 11.52
C VAL A 52 -1.84 -15.58 9.99
N ALA A 53 -1.85 -14.36 9.46
CA ALA A 53 -1.69 -14.16 8.02
C ALA A 53 -0.30 -14.61 7.53
N LEU A 54 0.73 -14.37 8.36
CA LEU A 54 2.09 -14.83 8.11
C LEU A 54 2.16 -16.37 8.10
N SER A 55 1.66 -17.03 9.15
CA SER A 55 1.72 -18.49 9.24
C SER A 55 0.92 -19.21 8.16
N GLN A 56 -0.17 -18.59 7.69
CA GLN A 56 -0.98 -19.09 6.57
C GLN A 56 -0.39 -18.76 5.19
N GLY A 57 0.76 -18.07 5.11
CA GLY A 57 1.39 -17.72 3.83
C GLY A 57 0.63 -16.68 3.00
N ARG A 58 -0.31 -15.93 3.60
CA ARG A 58 -1.15 -14.96 2.86
C ARG A 58 -0.34 -13.79 2.31
N TYR A 59 0.73 -13.40 2.99
CA TYR A 59 1.65 -12.37 2.53
C TYR A 59 2.39 -12.80 1.27
N THR A 60 2.79 -14.06 1.16
CA THR A 60 3.45 -14.60 -0.04
C THR A 60 2.56 -14.40 -1.26
N TRP A 61 1.28 -14.74 -1.20
CA TRP A 61 0.36 -14.53 -2.33
C TRP A 61 0.19 -13.05 -2.67
N ARG A 62 -0.09 -12.19 -1.67
CA ARG A 62 -0.31 -10.74 -1.90
C ARG A 62 0.93 -10.06 -2.46
N HIS A 63 2.09 -10.32 -1.87
CA HIS A 63 3.35 -9.70 -2.29
C HIS A 63 3.81 -10.23 -3.64
N ASN A 64 3.71 -11.54 -3.88
CA ASN A 64 4.04 -12.09 -5.20
C ASN A 64 3.16 -11.49 -6.29
N ARG A 65 1.87 -11.24 -6.01
CA ARG A 65 1.02 -10.58 -7.00
C ARG A 65 1.52 -9.17 -7.33
N VAL A 66 1.86 -8.36 -6.33
CA VAL A 66 2.42 -7.01 -6.57
C VAL A 66 3.72 -7.09 -7.35
N LEU A 67 4.62 -8.00 -6.97
CA LEU A 67 5.89 -8.20 -7.67
C LEU A 67 5.69 -8.66 -9.12
N GLN A 68 4.68 -9.49 -9.40
CA GLN A 68 4.33 -9.90 -10.75
C GLN A 68 3.86 -8.72 -11.60
N GLU A 69 2.97 -7.87 -11.10
CA GLU A 69 2.51 -6.68 -11.82
C GLU A 69 3.67 -5.72 -12.13
N LEU A 70 4.57 -5.51 -11.15
CA LEU A 70 5.77 -4.69 -11.35
C LEU A 70 6.71 -5.30 -12.39
N ALA A 71 6.95 -6.62 -12.34
CA ALA A 71 7.78 -7.32 -13.30
C ALA A 71 7.21 -7.21 -14.72
N MET A 72 5.89 -7.40 -14.89
CA MET A 72 5.22 -7.24 -16.18
C MET A 72 5.37 -5.81 -16.72
N ALA A 73 5.11 -4.79 -15.90
CA ALA A 73 5.25 -3.40 -16.32
C ALA A 73 6.70 -3.06 -16.74
N ILE A 74 7.70 -3.60 -16.04
CA ILE A 74 9.11 -3.42 -16.38
C ILE A 74 9.45 -4.15 -17.68
N CYS A 75 8.99 -5.39 -17.86
CA CYS A 75 9.17 -6.15 -19.10
C CYS A 75 8.57 -5.41 -20.30
N ASP A 76 7.36 -4.88 -20.16
CA ASP A 76 6.68 -4.11 -21.21
C ASP A 76 7.45 -2.82 -21.55
N ALA A 77 7.89 -2.09 -20.52
CA ALA A 77 8.70 -0.89 -20.71
C ALA A 77 10.03 -1.19 -21.40
N GLN A 78 10.71 -2.27 -21.02
CA GLN A 78 11.95 -2.72 -21.67
C GLN A 78 11.71 -3.11 -23.14
N ALA A 79 10.62 -3.80 -23.44
CA ALA A 79 10.27 -4.17 -24.81
C ALA A 79 10.11 -2.93 -25.70
N LEU A 80 9.51 -1.84 -25.19
CA LEU A 80 9.41 -0.57 -25.90
C LEU A 80 10.76 0.09 -26.15
N LEU A 81 11.69 0.02 -25.18
CA LEU A 81 13.04 0.57 -25.31
C LEU A 81 13.91 -0.21 -26.31
N VAL A 82 13.67 -1.51 -26.47
CA VAL A 82 14.41 -2.39 -27.38
C VAL A 82 13.89 -2.30 -28.83
N GLN A 83 12.69 -1.76 -29.06
CA GLN A 83 12.18 -1.62 -30.44
C GLN A 83 12.94 -0.55 -31.24
N PRO A 84 13.48 -0.89 -32.44
CA PRO A 84 14.24 0.07 -33.25
C PRO A 84 13.40 1.26 -33.77
N LYS A 85 12.07 1.14 -33.75
CA LYS A 85 11.15 2.19 -34.25
C LYS A 85 10.85 3.32 -33.25
N ALA A 86 11.23 3.19 -31.97
CA ALA A 86 11.03 4.26 -30.98
C ALA A 86 12.07 5.39 -31.08
N ARG A 87 13.16 5.18 -31.83
CA ARG A 87 14.25 6.15 -31.97
C ARG A 87 13.93 7.33 -32.91
N ALA A 88 12.77 7.33 -33.56
CA ALA A 88 12.38 8.35 -34.54
C ALA A 88 11.42 9.44 -33.99
N LEU A 89 10.98 9.36 -32.73
CA LEU A 89 9.98 10.31 -32.17
C LEU A 89 10.54 11.31 -31.15
N ILE A 90 11.86 11.33 -30.88
CA ILE A 90 12.51 12.33 -30.02
C ILE A 90 13.55 13.15 -30.83
N ALA A 91 13.29 13.34 -32.13
CA ALA A 91 14.14 14.14 -33.02
C ALA A 91 13.28 15.03 -33.92
N ILE A 92 12.54 15.96 -33.32
CA ILE A 92 12.08 17.21 -33.93
C ILE A 92 12.27 18.32 -32.91
#